data_AF-A0A401TVC7-F1
#
_entry.id   AF-A0A401TVC7-F1
#
_cell.length_a   1.000
_cell.length_b   1.000
_cell.length_c   1.000
_cell.angle_alpha   90.00
_cell.angle_beta   90.00
_cell.angle_gamma   90.00
#
_symmetry.space_group_name_H-M   'P 1'
#
loop_
_entity.id
_entity.type
_entity.pdbx_description
1 polymer ?
#
loop_
_entity_poly.entity_id
_entity_poly.type
_entity_poly.pdbx_seq_one_letter_code
_entity_poly.pdbx_strand_id
1 'polypeptide(L)' 'TDPVTQLLRFAKEYHGNTDHLEMISLGRGQGPIAEELIHKALAQRGHWVFLQNCHLAAYFMPTLQAIVES' A
#
# COMPACT_ATOMS: atom_id res chain seq x y z
N THR A 1 -4.02 -18.29 8.71
CA THR A 1 -4.81 -17.06 8.49
C THR A 1 -4.09 -16.25 7.44
N ASP A 2 -4.77 -15.73 6.43
CA ASP A 2 -4.14 -14.93 5.37
C ASP A 2 -3.86 -13.49 5.88
N PRO A 3 -2.73 -12.86 5.50
CA PRO A 3 -2.37 -11.50 5.93
C PRO A 3 -3.40 -10.43 5.56
N VAL A 4 -4.07 -10.55 4.40
CA VAL A 4 -5.08 -9.58 3.96
C VAL A 4 -6.24 -9.53 4.95
N THR A 5 -6.74 -10.70 5.35
CA THR A 5 -7.83 -10.80 6.33
C THR A 5 -7.43 -10.21 7.68
N GLN A 6 -6.18 -10.41 8.11
CA GLN A 6 -5.68 -9.83 9.35
C GLN A 6 -5.58 -8.30 9.28
N LEU A 7 -5.08 -7.77 8.17
CA LEU A 7 -4.97 -6.34 7.95
C LEU A 7 -6.35 -5.66 7.88
N LEU A 8 -7.31 -6.24 7.16
CA LEU A 8 -8.68 -5.71 7.07
C LEU A 8 -9.36 -5.65 8.44
N ARG A 9 -9.18 -6.68 9.27
CA ARG A 9 -9.66 -6.68 10.65
C ARG A 9 -8.98 -5.58 11.46
N PHE A 10 -7.67 -5.48 11.37
CA PHE A 10 -6.91 -4.46 12.09
C PHE A 10 -7.32 -3.04 11.69
N ALA A 11 -7.47 -2.76 10.40
CA ALA A 11 -7.94 -1.47 9.90
C ALA A 11 -9.35 -1.16 10.43
N LYS A 12 -10.27 -2.13 10.40
CA LYS A 12 -11.62 -1.98 10.94
C LYS A 12 -11.63 -1.74 12.46
N GLU A 13 -10.77 -2.41 13.22
CA GLU A 13 -10.64 -2.22 14.66
C GLU A 13 -10.04 -0.86 15.01
N TYR A 14 -9.07 -0.37 14.22
CA TYR A 14 -8.35 0.88 14.48
C TYR A 14 -9.11 2.12 13.99
N HIS A 15 -9.74 2.05 12.80
CA HIS A 15 -10.43 3.17 12.14
C HIS A 15 -11.96 3.07 12.17
N GLY A 16 -12.53 1.96 12.62
CA GLY A 16 -13.98 1.68 12.58
C GLY A 16 -14.50 1.24 11.20
N ASN A 17 -13.70 1.40 10.14
CA ASN A 17 -13.99 0.98 8.77
C ASN A 17 -12.68 0.64 8.02
N THR A 18 -12.78 0.35 6.72
CA THR A 18 -11.62 0.05 5.86
C THR A 18 -11.46 1.08 4.73
N ASP A 19 -12.16 2.20 4.78
CA ASP A 19 -12.22 3.19 3.69
C ASP A 19 -10.88 3.95 3.52
N HIS A 20 -10.05 3.93 4.56
CA HIS A 20 -8.72 4.52 4.57
C HIS A 20 -7.61 3.54 4.17
N LEU A 21 -7.95 2.30 3.80
CA LEU A 21 -6.99 1.27 3.41
C LEU A 21 -7.10 1.00 1.91
N GLU A 22 -6.08 1.41 1.16
CA GLU A 22 -5.92 1.07 -0.25
C GLU A 22 -5.02 -0.17 -0.38
N MET A 23 -5.37 -1.08 -1.29
CA MET A 23 -4.62 -2.31 -1.52
C MET A 23 -4.28 -2.45 -2.99
N ILE A 24 -3.01 -2.74 -3.30
CA ILE A 24 -2.56 -2.97 -4.67
C ILE A 24 -1.65 -4.20 -4.75
N SER A 25 -1.91 -5.06 -5.74
CA SER A 25 -1.01 -6.14 -6.10
C SER A 25 0.00 -5.66 -7.12
N LEU A 26 1.29 -5.74 -6.76
CA LEU A 26 2.38 -5.36 -7.64
C LEU A 26 2.67 -6.45 -8.67
N GLY A 27 2.96 -5.99 -9.87
CA GLY A 27 3.31 -6.81 -11.03
C GLY A 27 3.95 -5.93 -12.10
N ARG A 28 4.17 -6.51 -13.28
CA ARG A 28 4.74 -5.76 -14.41
C ARG A 28 3.83 -4.58 -14.77
N GLY A 29 4.36 -3.37 -14.72
CA GLY A 29 3.64 -2.14 -15.03
C GLY A 29 2.84 -1.51 -13.87
N GLN A 30 2.77 -2.15 -12.70
CA GLN A 30 2.00 -1.61 -11.56
C GLN A 30 2.76 -0.57 -10.71
N GLY A 31 4.07 -0.40 -10.91
CA GLY A 31 4.89 0.55 -10.15
C GLY A 31 4.35 1.98 -10.16
N PRO A 32 4.07 2.58 -11.34
CA PRO A 32 3.51 3.93 -11.42
C PRO A 32 2.17 4.10 -10.71
N ILE A 33 1.30 3.08 -10.75
CA ILE A 33 0.00 3.13 -10.05
C ILE A 33 0.22 3.07 -8.53
N ALA A 34 1.15 2.22 -8.08
CA ALA A 34 1.49 2.14 -6.66
C ALA A 34 2.08 3.45 -6.13
N GLU A 35 2.97 4.08 -6.89
CA GLU A 35 3.53 5.40 -6.57
C GLU A 35 2.44 6.47 -6.44
N GLU A 36 1.51 6.54 -7.41
CA GLU A 36 0.38 7.47 -7.35
C GLU A 36 -0.50 7.24 -6.10
N LEU A 37 -0.81 5.98 -5.77
CA LEU A 37 -1.57 5.64 -4.57
C LEU A 37 -0.85 6.05 -3.29
N ILE A 38 0.48 5.83 -3.21
CA ILE A 38 1.28 6.23 -2.06
C ILE A 38 1.27 7.74 -1.90
N HIS A 39 1.49 8.52 -2.96
CA HIS A 39 1.47 9.98 -2.87
C HIS A 39 0.09 10.52 -2.48
N LYS A 40 -1.00 9.93 -2.99
CA LYS A 40 -2.36 10.29 -2.56
C LYS A 40 -2.60 10.00 -1.08
N ALA A 41 -2.16 8.84 -0.59
CA ALA A 41 -2.28 8.48 0.81
C ALA A 41 -1.42 9.37 1.72
N LEU A 42 -0.21 9.75 1.30
CA LEU A 42 0.66 10.67 2.05
C LEU A 42 0.00 12.04 2.26
N ALA A 43 -0.81 12.51 1.30
CA ALA A 43 -1.57 13.75 1.43
C ALA A 43 -2.77 13.64 2.39
N GLN A 44 -3.18 12.43 2.80
CA GLN A 44 -4.37 12.18 3.60
C GLN A 44 -4.01 11.47 4.91
N ARG A 45 -4.03 12.23 6.01
CA ARG A 45 -3.64 11.69 7.33
C ARG A 45 -4.46 10.46 7.69
N GLY A 46 -3.77 9.38 8.07
CA GLY A 46 -4.40 8.13 8.50
C GLY A 46 -4.75 7.17 7.36
N HIS A 47 -4.40 7.47 6.11
CA HIS A 47 -4.54 6.54 5.00
C HIS A 47 -3.36 5.58 4.90
N TRP A 48 -3.66 4.32 4.62
CA TRP A 48 -2.69 3.24 4.49
C TRP A 48 -2.71 2.68 3.08
N VAL A 49 -1.53 2.29 2.58
CA VAL A 49 -1.39 1.57 1.31
C VAL A 49 -0.72 0.23 1.58
N PHE A 50 -1.40 -0.85 1.19
CA PHE A 50 -0.88 -2.21 1.31
C PHE A 50 -0.42 -2.73 -0.05
N LEU A 51 0.90 -2.86 -0.19
CA LEU A 51 1.55 -3.39 -1.39
C LEU A 51 1.68 -4.92 -1.28
N GLN A 52 1.05 -5.65 -2.18
CA GLN A 52 1.12 -7.11 -2.27
C GLN A 52 2.06 -7.53 -3.40
N ASN A 53 2.59 -8.75 -3.32
CA ASN A 53 3.41 -9.36 -4.37
C ASN A 53 4.60 -8.49 -4.82
N CYS A 54 5.22 -7.75 -3.90
CA CYS A 54 6.33 -6.84 -4.20
C CYS A 54 7.49 -7.52 -4.93
N HIS A 55 7.70 -8.82 -4.72
CA HIS A 55 8.70 -9.63 -5.42
C HIS A 55 8.50 -9.66 -6.96
N LEU A 56 7.27 -9.48 -7.45
CA LEU A 56 6.97 -9.39 -8.89
C LEU A 56 7.29 -8.01 -9.49
N ALA A 57 7.59 -7.02 -8.64
CA ALA A 57 7.96 -5.67 -9.04
C ALA A 57 9.26 -5.24 -8.35
N ALA A 58 10.27 -6.11 -8.35
CA ALA A 58 11.59 -5.79 -7.78
C ALA A 58 12.19 -4.48 -8.32
N TYR A 59 11.91 -4.15 -9.59
CA TYR A 59 12.32 -2.88 -10.21
C TYR A 59 11.76 -1.63 -9.53
N PHE A 60 10.64 -1.74 -8.82
CA PHE A 60 9.98 -0.62 -8.13
C PHE A 60 10.51 -0.40 -6.70
N MET A 61 11.16 -1.40 -6.09
CA MET A 61 11.59 -1.30 -4.69
C MET A 61 12.57 -0.14 -4.42
N PRO A 62 13.53 0.20 -5.31
CA PRO A 62 14.37 1.39 -5.13
C PRO A 62 13.55 2.70 -5.13
N THR A 63 12.52 2.80 -5.97
CA THR A 63 11.60 3.95 -5.99
C THR A 63 10.81 4.02 -4.69
N LEU A 64 10.27 2.89 -4.23
CA LEU A 64 9.58 2.80 -2.94
C LEU A 64 10.48 3.27 -1.78
N GLN A 65 11.75 2.85 -1.76
CA GLN A 65 12.72 3.29 -0.76
C GLN A 65 12.89 4.81 -0.78
N ALA A 66 13.08 5.41 -1.94
CA ALA A 66 13.23 6.86 -2.08
C ALA A 66 11.99 7.63 -1.59
N ILE A 67 10.78 7.11 -1.82
CA ILE A 67 9.53 7.69 -1.31
C ILE A 67 9.42 7.60 0.21
N VAL A 68 9.88 6.50 0.83
CA VAL A 68 9.80 6.31 2.28
C VAL A 68 10.85 7.15 3.03
N GLU A 69 12.01 7.38 2.41
CA GLU A 69 13.11 8.16 3.00
C GLU A 69 12.96 9.68 2.82
N SER A 70 12.00 10.15 2.01
CA SER A 70 11.72 11.58 1.80
C SER A 70 10.97 12.23 2.95
#